data_AF-A0A157PV65-F1
#
_entry.id   AF-A0A157PV65-F1
#
_cell.length_a   1.000
_cell.length_b   1.000
_cell.length_c   1.000
_cell.angle_alpha   90.00
_cell.angle_beta   90.00
_cell.angle_gamma   90.00
#
_symmetry.space_group_name_H-M   'P 1'
#
loop_
_entity.id
_entity.type
_entity.pdbx_description
1 polymer ?
#
loop_
_entity_poly.entity_id
_entity_poly.type
_entity_poly.pdbx_seq_one_letter_code
_entity_poly.pdbx_strand_id
1 'polypeptide(L)'
;MSSQEFPFGNDLSKPDDWLGLSSTKSERWQISYEGSLTFACGYHSFIFLGLDSLAISLVTIYNCGPSLSVPIGKVFKSTGGTSRGALDLESANEKVGNSKKINDAINTDREQRNATTGMALYERMKRGIPQVIFAAKPFSFDDLAVMPGGIVGAEIEIGAAAGLYRIDGYDGVKGGMTSDYFFSATVANAGTGLVSAGVGVSAGVWSVEGSHNLYWELSTGSRARCSVENTSPSYDQPYRQIPNLNPYLQSLPPAGCSLDETHFNPMKTLQRGYP
;
A
#
# COMPACT_ATOMS: atom_id res chain seq x y z
N MET A 1 15.55 -6.51 22.80
CA MET A 1 14.33 -6.69 21.98
C MET A 1 14.76 -7.19 20.61
N SER A 2 14.03 -8.14 20.02
CA SER A 2 14.35 -8.65 18.67
C SER A 2 14.09 -7.58 17.62
N SER A 3 14.92 -7.52 16.57
CA SER A 3 14.66 -6.67 15.39
C SER A 3 13.75 -7.35 14.37
N GLN A 4 13.41 -8.63 14.59
CA GLN A 4 12.67 -9.48 13.65
C GLN A 4 11.19 -9.63 14.03
N GLU A 5 10.81 -9.27 15.25
CA GLU A 5 9.45 -9.37 15.76
C GLU A 5 9.05 -8.03 16.37
N PHE A 6 7.76 -7.69 16.29
CA PHE A 6 7.22 -6.48 16.91
C PHE A 6 7.66 -6.40 18.39
N PRO A 7 8.21 -5.27 18.88
CA PRO A 7 8.21 -3.93 18.26
C PRO A 7 9.48 -3.59 17.44
N PHE A 8 10.20 -4.58 16.93
CA PHE A 8 11.37 -4.42 16.05
C PHE A 8 12.52 -3.62 16.68
N GLY A 9 12.70 -3.76 17.99
CA GLY A 9 13.70 -3.03 18.75
C GLY A 9 13.24 -1.68 19.32
N ASN A 10 12.02 -1.24 19.03
CA ASN A 10 11.47 0.01 19.56
C ASN A 10 11.02 -0.09 21.02
N ASP A 11 11.16 1.01 21.76
CA ASP A 11 10.69 1.11 23.14
C ASP A 11 9.18 1.37 23.19
N LEU A 12 8.44 0.39 23.68
CA LEU A 12 6.99 0.48 23.82
C LEU A 12 6.56 1.49 24.90
N SER A 13 7.44 1.88 25.84
CA SER A 13 7.11 2.94 26.79
C SER A 13 7.15 4.34 26.15
N LYS A 14 7.71 4.47 24.94
CA LYS A 14 7.91 5.74 24.23
C LYS A 14 7.40 5.68 22.79
N PRO A 15 6.08 5.48 22.58
CA PRO A 15 5.49 5.40 21.24
C PRO A 15 5.76 6.64 20.36
N ASP A 16 5.82 7.83 20.96
CA ASP A 16 6.09 9.10 20.29
C ASP A 16 7.45 9.13 19.56
N ASP A 17 8.42 8.31 19.99
CA ASP A 17 9.78 8.31 19.44
C ASP A 17 9.89 7.55 18.11
N TRP A 18 8.91 6.70 17.78
CA TRP A 18 9.02 5.79 16.63
C TRP A 18 7.75 5.65 15.80
N LEU A 19 6.56 5.90 16.34
CA LEU A 19 5.34 5.71 15.54
C LEU A 19 5.18 6.73 14.42
N GLY A 20 4.77 6.22 13.26
CA GLY A 20 4.50 6.95 12.03
C GLY A 20 5.73 7.53 11.34
N LEU A 21 6.95 7.16 11.77
CA LEU A 21 8.19 7.51 11.06
C LEU A 21 8.39 6.63 9.82
N SER A 22 9.03 7.17 8.80
CA SER A 22 9.34 6.44 7.55
C SER A 22 10.30 5.27 7.78
N SER A 23 11.18 5.38 8.77
CA SER A 23 12.17 4.38 9.17
C SER A 23 11.59 3.26 10.04
N THR A 24 10.35 3.41 10.52
CA THR A 24 9.74 2.45 11.43
C THR A 24 9.22 1.24 10.66
N LYS A 25 9.70 0.07 11.07
CA LYS A 25 9.38 -1.20 10.42
C LYS A 25 7.95 -1.64 10.71
N SER A 26 7.38 -2.31 9.72
CA SER A 26 6.11 -3.03 9.82
C SER A 26 6.27 -4.40 9.16
N GLU A 27 5.72 -5.42 9.80
CA GLU A 27 5.59 -6.76 9.21
C GLU A 27 4.25 -6.88 8.50
N ARG A 28 3.21 -6.27 9.08
CA ARG A 28 1.87 -6.27 8.53
C ARG A 28 1.60 -4.98 7.80
N TRP A 29 1.10 -5.08 6.58
CA TRP A 29 0.80 -3.93 5.74
C TRP A 29 -0.61 -4.03 5.20
N GLN A 30 -1.28 -2.89 5.13
CA GLN A 30 -2.50 -2.75 4.35
C GLN A 30 -2.15 -2.01 3.05
N ILE A 31 -2.44 -2.63 1.92
CA ILE A 31 -2.07 -2.12 0.59
C ILE A 31 -3.35 -1.92 -0.22
N SER A 32 -3.43 -0.81 -0.96
CA SER A 32 -4.49 -0.60 -1.94
C SER A 32 -3.92 -0.06 -3.24
N TYR A 33 -4.43 -0.53 -4.37
CA TYR A 33 -4.05 -0.04 -5.69
C TYR A 33 -4.64 1.35 -5.93
N GLU A 34 -3.80 2.32 -6.34
CA GLU A 34 -4.22 3.70 -6.59
C GLU A 34 -4.27 4.02 -8.09
N GLY A 35 -3.30 3.57 -8.89
CA GLY A 35 -3.27 3.91 -10.32
C GLY A 35 -2.02 3.44 -11.07
N SER A 36 -1.96 3.73 -12.37
CA SER A 36 -0.80 3.43 -13.20
C SER A 36 -0.72 4.29 -14.45
N LEU A 37 0.50 4.40 -15.00
CA LEU A 37 0.77 4.87 -16.35
C LEU A 37 1.70 3.87 -17.03
N THR A 38 1.33 3.25 -18.15
CA THR A 38 2.20 2.32 -18.87
C THR A 38 2.39 2.74 -20.33
N PHE A 39 3.61 3.19 -20.69
CA PHE A 39 3.99 3.45 -22.08
C PHE A 39 5.47 3.09 -22.28
N ALA A 40 5.76 1.83 -22.64
CA ALA A 40 7.10 1.22 -22.74
C ALA A 40 7.89 1.16 -21.40
N CYS A 41 8.00 2.27 -20.69
CA CYS A 41 8.35 2.38 -19.27
C CYS A 41 7.22 3.12 -18.56
N GLY A 42 6.84 2.64 -17.40
CA GLY A 42 5.67 3.11 -16.70
C GLY A 42 5.83 3.07 -15.19
N TYR A 43 4.70 3.25 -14.52
CA TYR A 43 4.63 3.08 -13.09
C TYR A 43 3.27 2.52 -12.66
N HIS A 44 3.28 1.83 -11.52
CA HIS A 44 2.08 1.49 -10.77
C HIS A 44 2.21 2.04 -9.36
N SER A 45 1.16 2.68 -8.88
CA SER A 45 1.11 3.33 -7.57
C SER A 45 0.12 2.64 -6.66
N PHE A 46 0.50 2.55 -5.40
CA PHE A 46 -0.19 1.84 -4.34
C PHE A 46 -0.15 2.67 -3.07
N ILE A 47 -1.21 2.70 -2.29
CA ILE A 47 -1.15 3.24 -0.93
C ILE A 47 -0.74 2.10 0.00
N PHE A 48 0.34 2.27 0.73
CA PHE A 48 0.81 1.35 1.77
C PHE A 48 0.55 1.98 3.14
N LEU A 49 -0.01 1.20 4.06
CA LEU A 49 -0.18 1.56 5.46
C LEU A 49 0.46 0.47 6.33
N GLY A 50 1.45 0.85 7.14
CA GLY A 50 2.07 -0.05 8.11
C GLY A 50 1.15 -0.26 9.32
N LEU A 51 0.69 -1.49 9.52
CA LEU A 51 -0.22 -1.86 10.62
C LEU A 51 0.50 -2.05 11.96
N ASP A 52 1.83 -2.03 11.94
CA ASP A 52 2.69 -2.04 13.12
C ASP A 52 3.44 -0.71 13.33
N SER A 53 3.41 0.19 12.34
CA SER A 53 4.14 1.47 12.38
C SER A 53 3.25 2.70 12.35
N LEU A 54 1.99 2.61 11.90
CA LEU A 54 1.12 3.77 11.63
C LEU A 54 1.68 4.77 10.60
N ALA A 55 2.70 4.38 9.84
CA ALA A 55 3.17 5.15 8.72
C ALA A 55 2.31 4.83 7.49
N ILE A 56 1.92 5.84 6.72
CA ILE A 56 1.19 5.68 5.45
C ILE A 56 1.91 6.44 4.34
N SER A 57 1.94 5.89 3.13
CA SER A 57 2.53 6.56 1.98
C SER A 57 1.94 6.06 0.67
N LEU A 58 2.02 6.89 -0.36
CA LEU A 58 1.88 6.48 -1.74
C LEU A 58 3.23 5.92 -2.20
N VAL A 59 3.22 4.67 -2.67
CA VAL A 59 4.39 3.94 -3.12
C VAL A 59 4.22 3.58 -4.57
N THR A 60 5.22 3.89 -5.38
CA THR A 60 5.21 3.72 -6.81
C THR A 60 6.32 2.77 -7.23
N ILE A 61 6.01 1.72 -7.99
CA ILE A 61 7.02 0.92 -8.68
C ILE A 61 7.21 1.48 -10.09
N TYR A 62 8.41 2.00 -10.37
CA TYR A 62 8.79 2.41 -11.72
C TYR A 62 9.37 1.21 -12.46
N ASN A 63 8.78 0.87 -13.60
CA ASN A 63 9.10 -0.35 -14.32
C ASN A 63 9.28 -0.10 -15.83
N CYS A 64 10.06 -0.97 -16.48
CA CYS A 64 10.19 -1.03 -17.93
C CYS A 64 10.05 -2.49 -18.34
N GLY A 65 9.12 -2.79 -19.25
CA GLY A 65 8.88 -4.18 -19.66
C GLY A 65 7.87 -4.31 -20.80
N PRO A 66 7.86 -5.44 -21.51
CA PRO A 66 6.89 -5.70 -22.56
C PRO A 66 5.49 -5.82 -21.94
N SER A 67 4.64 -4.80 -22.14
CA SER A 67 3.23 -4.83 -21.77
C SER A 67 2.43 -5.57 -22.83
N LEU A 68 2.26 -6.88 -22.72
CA LEU A 68 1.40 -7.65 -23.65
C LEU A 68 -0.06 -7.54 -23.20
N SER A 69 -0.76 -6.50 -23.69
CA SER A 69 -2.21 -6.31 -23.51
C SER A 69 -3.03 -7.33 -24.27
N VAL A 70 -3.19 -8.52 -23.69
CA VAL A 70 -4.11 -9.54 -24.21
C VAL A 70 -5.39 -9.57 -23.37
N PRO A 71 -6.52 -9.02 -23.87
CA PRO A 71 -7.79 -9.10 -23.17
C PRO A 71 -8.25 -10.56 -23.10
N ILE A 72 -8.32 -11.12 -21.89
CA ILE A 72 -8.63 -12.54 -21.64
C ILE A 72 -10.00 -12.94 -22.23
N GLY A 73 -10.96 -12.02 -22.27
CA GLY A 73 -12.28 -12.24 -22.89
C GLY A 73 -12.24 -12.58 -24.38
N LYS A 74 -11.15 -12.25 -25.10
CA LYS A 74 -10.93 -12.67 -26.49
C LYS A 74 -10.02 -13.89 -26.62
N VAL A 75 -9.12 -14.15 -25.67
CA VAL A 75 -8.26 -15.36 -25.66
C VAL A 75 -9.11 -16.62 -25.51
N PHE A 76 -10.16 -16.59 -24.70
CA PHE A 76 -11.11 -17.70 -24.57
C PHE A 76 -12.00 -17.90 -25.81
N LYS A 77 -12.19 -16.87 -26.65
CA LYS A 77 -12.87 -16.99 -27.96
C LYS A 77 -11.92 -17.29 -29.12
N SER A 78 -10.62 -17.06 -28.97
CA SER A 78 -9.60 -17.17 -30.02
C SER A 78 -8.74 -18.42 -29.92
N THR A 79 -9.17 -19.45 -29.19
CA THR A 79 -8.61 -20.81 -29.28
C THR A 79 -8.72 -21.45 -30.69
N GLY A 80 -9.10 -20.68 -31.72
CA GLY A 80 -8.93 -21.00 -33.14
C GLY A 80 -8.42 -19.84 -34.03
N GLY A 81 -7.87 -18.76 -33.47
CA GLY A 81 -7.45 -17.56 -34.22
C GLY A 81 -5.94 -17.51 -34.51
N THR A 82 -5.57 -17.28 -35.77
CA THR A 82 -4.18 -17.18 -36.25
C THR A 82 -3.43 -15.95 -35.70
N SER A 83 -2.09 -16.03 -35.62
CA SER A 83 -1.18 -15.01 -35.08
C SER A 83 -1.30 -13.61 -35.70
N ARG A 84 -1.86 -13.48 -36.91
CA ARG A 84 -2.15 -12.18 -37.55
C ARG A 84 -3.30 -11.43 -36.89
N GLY A 85 -4.32 -12.13 -36.35
CA GLY A 85 -5.45 -11.50 -35.67
C GLY A 85 -5.09 -10.91 -34.30
N ALA A 86 -3.99 -11.37 -33.68
CA ALA A 86 -3.47 -10.81 -32.44
C ALA A 86 -2.77 -9.46 -32.67
N LEU A 87 -1.99 -9.33 -33.76
CA LEU A 87 -1.28 -8.10 -34.15
C LEU A 87 -2.24 -6.96 -34.58
N ASP A 88 -3.33 -7.30 -35.27
CA ASP A 88 -4.35 -6.31 -35.65
C ASP A 88 -5.18 -5.83 -34.44
N LEU A 89 -5.34 -6.66 -33.41
CA LEU A 89 -6.00 -6.29 -32.17
C LEU A 89 -5.12 -5.39 -31.28
N GLU A 90 -3.82 -5.70 -31.24
CA GLU A 90 -2.78 -4.92 -30.55
C GLU A 90 -2.68 -3.49 -31.11
N SER A 91 -2.58 -3.37 -32.44
CA SER A 91 -2.50 -2.07 -33.12
C SER A 91 -3.80 -1.24 -33.06
N ALA A 92 -4.96 -1.87 -32.93
CA ALA A 92 -6.25 -1.18 -32.73
C ALA A 92 -6.43 -0.67 -31.28
N ASN A 93 -5.96 -1.42 -30.28
CA ASN A 93 -6.00 -1.01 -28.87
C ASN A 93 -4.98 0.10 -28.56
N GLU A 94 -3.79 0.05 -29.16
CA GLU A 94 -2.74 1.08 -28.99
C GLU A 94 -3.16 2.46 -29.51
N LYS A 95 -4.00 2.53 -30.56
CA LYS A 95 -4.34 3.80 -31.22
C LYS A 95 -5.59 4.51 -30.70
N VAL A 96 -6.58 3.78 -30.17
CA VAL A 96 -7.87 4.37 -29.75
C VAL A 96 -7.95 4.61 -28.23
N GLY A 97 -7.20 3.86 -27.42
CA GLY A 97 -7.26 3.96 -25.95
C GLY A 97 -6.24 4.91 -25.30
N ASN A 98 -5.23 5.37 -26.04
CA ASN A 98 -4.04 5.97 -25.43
C ASN A 98 -4.28 7.37 -24.85
N SER A 99 -5.00 8.26 -25.54
CA SER A 99 -5.19 9.65 -25.09
C SER A 99 -6.07 9.77 -23.84
N LYS A 100 -7.15 8.98 -23.75
CA LYS A 100 -8.01 8.93 -22.56
C LYS A 100 -7.27 8.34 -21.37
N LYS A 101 -6.55 7.22 -21.57
CA LYS A 101 -5.71 6.61 -20.54
C LYS A 101 -4.61 7.56 -20.04
N ILE A 102 -3.94 8.27 -20.95
CA ILE A 102 -2.93 9.28 -20.57
C ILE A 102 -3.57 10.42 -19.77
N ASN A 103 -4.73 10.94 -20.20
CA ASN A 103 -5.42 12.00 -19.46
C ASN A 103 -5.89 11.56 -18.08
N ASP A 104 -6.48 10.36 -17.98
CA ASP A 104 -6.91 9.79 -16.71
C ASP A 104 -5.70 9.57 -15.78
N ALA A 105 -4.55 9.14 -16.32
CA ALA A 105 -3.33 8.90 -15.55
C ALA A 105 -2.71 10.21 -15.07
N ILE A 106 -2.71 11.25 -15.91
CA ILE A 106 -2.28 12.60 -15.53
C ILE A 106 -3.19 13.19 -14.45
N ASN A 107 -4.50 12.95 -14.54
CA ASN A 107 -5.44 13.40 -13.51
C ASN A 107 -5.20 12.65 -12.19
N THR A 108 -5.01 11.33 -12.24
CA THR A 108 -4.65 10.54 -11.06
C THR A 108 -3.31 10.97 -10.48
N ASP A 109 -2.26 11.19 -11.27
CA ASP A 109 -0.96 11.70 -10.81
C ASP A 109 -1.08 13.07 -10.14
N ARG A 110 -1.89 13.98 -10.73
CA ARG A 110 -2.19 15.28 -10.10
C ARG A 110 -2.94 15.11 -8.79
N GLU A 111 -3.94 14.25 -8.74
CA GLU A 111 -4.70 13.97 -7.51
C GLU A 111 -3.81 13.31 -6.45
N GLN A 112 -2.93 12.40 -6.83
CA GLN A 112 -1.92 11.76 -5.98
C GLN A 112 -0.98 12.79 -5.36
N ARG A 113 -0.38 13.67 -6.17
CA ARG A 113 0.48 14.76 -5.70
C ARG A 113 -0.23 15.80 -4.83
N ASN A 114 -1.55 15.90 -4.94
CA ASN A 114 -2.38 16.80 -4.14
C ASN A 114 -2.78 16.22 -2.77
N ALA A 115 -2.46 14.96 -2.45
CA ALA A 115 -2.68 14.41 -1.12
C ALA A 115 -1.68 15.04 -0.14
N THR A 116 -2.13 16.04 0.62
CA THR A 116 -1.27 16.81 1.54
C THR A 116 -1.15 16.20 2.93
N THR A 117 -1.92 15.14 3.24
CA THR A 117 -1.97 14.51 4.57
C THR A 117 -2.11 12.99 4.49
N GLY A 118 -1.64 12.27 5.51
CA GLY A 118 -1.81 10.82 5.63
C GLY A 118 -3.28 10.43 5.76
N MET A 119 -4.10 11.25 6.43
CA MET A 119 -5.55 11.02 6.51
C MET A 119 -6.23 11.09 5.14
N ALA A 120 -5.79 11.97 4.25
CA ALA A 120 -6.32 11.99 2.88
C ALA A 120 -5.99 10.70 2.13
N LEU A 121 -4.78 10.15 2.29
CA LEU A 121 -4.40 8.85 1.75
C LEU A 121 -5.22 7.71 2.38
N TYR A 122 -5.45 7.73 3.69
CA TYR A 122 -6.25 6.72 4.37
C TYR A 122 -7.71 6.73 3.90
N GLU A 123 -8.31 7.90 3.69
CA GLU A 123 -9.65 8.02 3.12
C GLU A 123 -9.72 7.49 1.69
N ARG A 124 -8.68 7.68 0.87
CA ARG A 124 -8.60 7.09 -0.48
C ARG A 124 -8.46 5.58 -0.43
N MET A 125 -7.58 5.06 0.42
CA MET A 125 -7.40 3.62 0.64
C MET A 125 -8.73 2.94 0.99
N LYS A 126 -9.56 3.55 1.83
CA LYS A 126 -10.89 3.01 2.20
C LYS A 126 -11.88 2.94 1.03
N ARG A 127 -11.69 3.77 -0.02
CA ARG A 127 -12.53 3.76 -1.23
C ARG A 127 -12.09 2.70 -2.25
N GLY A 128 -10.84 2.23 -2.14
CA GLY A 128 -10.32 1.13 -2.92
C GLY A 128 -10.72 -0.24 -2.36
N ILE A 129 -9.95 -1.26 -2.72
CA ILE A 129 -10.04 -2.60 -2.12
C ILE A 129 -8.73 -2.80 -1.36
N PRO A 130 -8.63 -2.44 -0.08
CA PRO A 130 -7.39 -2.61 0.66
C PRO A 130 -7.21 -4.08 1.07
N GLN A 131 -6.04 -4.65 0.82
CA GLN A 131 -5.66 -6.00 1.25
C GLN A 131 -4.63 -5.94 2.37
N VAL A 132 -4.79 -6.81 3.37
CA VAL A 132 -3.77 -7.03 4.39
C VAL A 132 -2.76 -8.04 3.88
N ILE A 133 -1.49 -7.72 4.02
CA ILE A 133 -0.37 -8.59 3.67
C ILE A 133 0.55 -8.76 4.87
N PHE A 134 1.25 -9.88 4.89
CA PHE A 134 2.30 -10.18 5.87
C PHE A 134 3.61 -10.26 5.10
N ALA A 135 4.56 -9.40 5.46
CA ALA A 135 5.89 -9.39 4.90
C ALA A 135 6.66 -10.63 5.37
N ALA A 136 7.49 -11.20 4.49
CA ALA A 136 8.40 -12.28 4.87
C ALA A 136 9.55 -11.75 5.75
N LYS A 137 9.92 -10.48 5.57
CA LYS A 137 10.91 -9.77 6.41
C LYS A 137 10.33 -8.39 6.75
N PRO A 138 10.29 -7.96 8.03
CA PRO A 138 9.83 -6.63 8.40
C PRO A 138 10.67 -5.55 7.71
N PHE A 139 10.00 -4.57 7.11
CA PHE A 139 10.63 -3.46 6.40
C PHE A 139 9.97 -2.14 6.77
N SER A 140 10.63 -1.04 6.48
CA SER A 140 10.15 0.34 6.64
C SER A 140 9.95 1.00 5.27
N PHE A 141 9.41 2.21 5.22
CA PHE A 141 9.37 2.96 3.97
C PHE A 141 10.76 3.34 3.48
N ASP A 142 11.70 3.60 4.39
CA ASP A 142 13.10 3.87 4.02
C ASP A 142 13.75 2.63 3.38
N ASP A 143 13.40 1.42 3.85
CA ASP A 143 13.85 0.17 3.24
C ASP A 143 13.20 -0.08 1.87
N LEU A 144 11.93 0.32 1.71
CA LEU A 144 11.17 0.16 0.47
C LEU A 144 11.59 1.14 -0.62
N ALA A 145 12.01 2.35 -0.22
CA ALA A 145 12.61 3.30 -1.14
C ALA A 145 13.85 2.65 -1.77
N VAL A 146 13.92 2.69 -3.10
CA VAL A 146 14.95 2.03 -3.92
C VAL A 146 15.01 0.51 -3.84
N MET A 147 14.04 -0.15 -3.19
CA MET A 147 13.94 -1.61 -3.20
C MET A 147 13.65 -2.11 -4.62
N PRO A 148 14.45 -3.03 -5.17
CA PRO A 148 14.11 -3.69 -6.42
C PRO A 148 12.81 -4.51 -6.27
N GLY A 149 11.96 -4.48 -7.29
CA GLY A 149 10.63 -5.05 -7.22
C GLY A 149 10.08 -5.60 -8.53
N GLY A 150 8.99 -6.34 -8.41
CA GLY A 150 8.27 -6.92 -9.54
C GLY A 150 6.79 -6.56 -9.46
N ILE A 151 6.17 -6.44 -10.62
CA ILE A 151 4.71 -6.43 -10.74
C ILE A 151 4.28 -7.25 -11.95
N VAL A 152 3.29 -8.11 -11.70
CA VAL A 152 2.61 -8.94 -12.69
C VAL A 152 1.10 -8.76 -12.52
N GLY A 153 0.43 -8.26 -13.54
CA GLY A 153 -1.02 -8.02 -13.51
C GLY A 153 -1.79 -8.90 -14.47
N ALA A 154 -3.04 -9.21 -14.12
CA ALA A 154 -4.05 -9.73 -15.03
C ALA A 154 -5.39 -9.02 -14.80
N GLU A 155 -6.08 -8.68 -15.89
CA GLU A 155 -7.47 -8.22 -15.84
C GLU A 155 -8.37 -9.38 -15.36
N ILE A 156 -9.22 -9.09 -14.38
CA ILE A 156 -10.27 -10.01 -13.93
C ILE A 156 -11.58 -9.23 -13.86
N GLU A 157 -12.68 -9.86 -14.24
CA GLU A 157 -14.02 -9.30 -14.04
C GLU A 157 -14.75 -10.20 -13.03
N ILE A 158 -14.40 -10.08 -11.74
CA ILE A 158 -15.04 -10.86 -10.67
C ILE A 158 -15.40 -9.93 -9.51
N GLY A 159 -16.71 -9.79 -9.26
CA GLY A 159 -17.23 -8.99 -8.16
C GLY A 159 -16.94 -7.50 -8.32
N ALA A 160 -16.36 -6.88 -7.29
CA ALA A 160 -15.95 -5.48 -7.30
C ALA A 160 -14.52 -5.26 -7.84
N ALA A 161 -13.80 -6.33 -8.21
CA ALA A 161 -12.43 -6.25 -8.71
C ALA A 161 -12.41 -6.26 -10.24
N ALA A 162 -11.68 -5.31 -10.82
CA ALA A 162 -11.43 -5.17 -12.26
C ALA A 162 -10.04 -5.69 -12.68
N GLY A 163 -9.18 -6.00 -11.72
CA GLY A 163 -7.83 -6.51 -11.98
C GLY A 163 -7.16 -7.04 -10.71
N LEU A 164 -6.21 -7.95 -10.90
CA LEU A 164 -5.42 -8.55 -9.84
C LEU A 164 -3.93 -8.37 -10.17
N TYR A 165 -3.18 -7.81 -9.24
CA TYR A 165 -1.75 -7.57 -9.35
C TYR A 165 -1.01 -8.40 -8.33
N ARG A 166 -0.03 -9.18 -8.78
CA ARG A 166 1.02 -9.72 -7.91
C ARG A 166 2.15 -8.70 -7.87
N ILE A 167 2.52 -8.26 -6.67
CA ILE A 167 3.64 -7.35 -6.43
C ILE A 167 4.66 -8.00 -5.51
N ASP A 168 5.92 -7.66 -5.69
CA ASP A 168 7.01 -8.18 -4.86
C ASP A 168 8.14 -7.16 -4.70
N GLY A 169 8.86 -7.28 -3.58
CA GLY A 169 10.08 -6.54 -3.27
C GLY A 169 11.16 -7.52 -2.82
N TYR A 170 12.38 -7.38 -3.35
CA TYR A 170 13.45 -8.36 -3.16
C TYR A 170 14.77 -7.73 -2.72
N ASP A 171 15.60 -8.55 -2.06
CA ASP A 171 16.94 -8.15 -1.62
C ASP A 171 17.93 -8.17 -2.80
N GLY A 172 18.20 -7.00 -3.36
CA GLY A 172 19.17 -6.80 -4.44
C GLY A 172 18.79 -7.38 -5.81
N VAL A 173 19.58 -7.09 -6.85
CA VAL A 173 19.26 -7.45 -8.26
C VAL A 173 19.20 -8.97 -8.51
N LYS A 174 19.85 -9.79 -7.67
CA LYS A 174 19.84 -11.26 -7.79
C LYS A 174 18.58 -11.91 -7.19
N GLY A 175 17.84 -11.19 -6.34
CA GLY A 175 16.68 -11.71 -5.60
C GLY A 175 15.52 -12.18 -6.48
N GLY A 176 15.42 -11.68 -7.73
CA GLY A 176 14.40 -12.12 -8.69
C GLY A 176 14.46 -13.61 -9.08
N MET A 177 15.58 -14.31 -8.82
CA MET A 177 15.72 -15.75 -9.10
C MET A 177 15.91 -16.63 -7.86
N THR A 178 16.19 -16.06 -6.67
CA THR A 178 16.65 -16.84 -5.49
C THR A 178 15.76 -16.77 -4.25
N SER A 179 14.47 -16.43 -4.39
CA SER A 179 13.46 -16.52 -3.31
C SER A 179 13.65 -15.62 -2.06
N ASP A 180 14.61 -14.68 -2.06
CA ASP A 180 14.82 -13.73 -0.95
C ASP A 180 13.93 -12.48 -1.08
N TYR A 181 12.62 -12.69 -0.88
CA TYR A 181 11.64 -11.61 -0.89
C TYR A 181 11.53 -10.93 0.48
N PHE A 182 11.37 -9.61 0.48
CA PHE A 182 10.82 -8.88 1.64
C PHE A 182 9.32 -9.10 1.73
N PHE A 183 8.63 -9.03 0.59
CA PHE A 183 7.20 -9.33 0.50
C PHE A 183 6.84 -9.84 -0.89
N SER A 184 5.75 -10.60 -0.96
CA SER A 184 5.03 -10.94 -2.19
C SER A 184 3.55 -10.86 -1.86
N ALA A 185 2.79 -10.07 -2.61
CA ALA A 185 1.40 -9.78 -2.30
C ALA A 185 0.52 -9.81 -3.55
N THR A 186 -0.76 -10.11 -3.33
CA THR A 186 -1.80 -10.05 -4.35
C THR A 186 -2.75 -8.90 -4.00
N VAL A 187 -2.82 -7.89 -4.88
CA VAL A 187 -3.56 -6.64 -4.69
C VAL A 187 -4.63 -6.54 -5.78
N ALA A 188 -5.89 -6.38 -5.40
CA ALA A 188 -7.00 -6.17 -6.33
C ALA A 188 -7.25 -4.68 -6.58
N ASN A 189 -7.66 -4.34 -7.80
CA ASN A 189 -8.06 -3.00 -8.22
C ASN A 189 -9.59 -2.92 -8.39
N ALA A 190 -10.20 -1.83 -7.91
CA ALA A 190 -11.64 -1.54 -8.03
C ALA A 190 -12.10 -1.03 -9.42
N GLY A 191 -11.20 -0.82 -10.37
CA GLY A 191 -11.54 -0.49 -11.77
C GLY A 191 -11.75 0.99 -12.08
N THR A 192 -11.11 1.91 -11.34
CA THR A 192 -11.31 3.37 -11.44
C THR A 192 -10.70 4.06 -12.67
N GLY A 193 -10.40 3.33 -13.76
CA GLY A 193 -10.24 3.96 -15.08
C GLY A 193 -8.91 3.77 -15.82
N LEU A 194 -7.92 3.10 -15.24
CA LEU A 194 -6.71 2.70 -15.97
C LEU A 194 -6.41 1.23 -15.79
N VAL A 195 -7.18 0.43 -16.53
CA VAL A 195 -6.81 -0.93 -16.84
C VAL A 195 -5.83 -0.87 -18.02
N SER A 196 -4.55 -0.78 -17.69
CA SER A 196 -3.45 -1.03 -18.62
C SER A 196 -2.62 -2.15 -18.04
N ALA A 197 -3.19 -3.34 -18.00
CA ALA A 197 -2.45 -4.53 -17.60
C ALA A 197 -2.91 -5.69 -18.45
N GLY A 198 -2.48 -5.61 -19.71
CA GLY A 198 -1.97 -6.81 -20.32
C GLY A 198 -1.09 -7.60 -19.38
N VAL A 199 -1.13 -8.92 -19.53
CA VAL A 199 -0.18 -9.82 -18.89
C VAL A 199 1.22 -9.28 -19.14
N GLY A 200 1.74 -8.56 -18.17
CA GLY A 200 2.99 -7.84 -18.24
C GLY A 200 3.77 -8.22 -17.01
N VAL A 201 4.86 -8.96 -17.22
CA VAL A 201 5.87 -9.14 -16.18
C VAL A 201 6.82 -7.96 -16.32
N SER A 202 6.93 -7.18 -15.27
CA SER A 202 7.82 -6.03 -15.25
C SER A 202 8.62 -6.03 -13.96
N ALA A 203 9.92 -5.79 -14.10
CA ALA A 203 10.83 -5.56 -13.00
C ALA A 203 11.13 -4.07 -12.92
N GLY A 204 11.31 -3.56 -11.71
CA GLY A 204 11.40 -2.14 -11.45
C GLY A 204 12.04 -1.83 -10.12
N VAL A 205 11.92 -0.56 -9.72
CA VAL A 205 12.39 -0.07 -8.43
C VAL A 205 11.23 0.62 -7.73
N TRP A 206 11.02 0.26 -6.47
CA TRP A 206 10.05 0.91 -5.60
C TRP A 206 10.54 2.30 -5.18
N SER A 207 9.62 3.24 -5.16
CA SER A 207 9.81 4.62 -4.75
C SER A 207 8.69 5.01 -3.79
N VAL A 208 9.03 5.77 -2.76
CA VAL A 208 8.08 6.23 -1.74
C VAL A 208 7.84 7.72 -1.94
N GLU A 209 6.61 8.09 -2.27
CA GLU A 209 6.19 9.48 -2.48
C GLU A 209 5.73 10.10 -1.16
N GLY A 210 6.70 10.40 -0.29
CA GLY A 210 6.48 11.05 1.00
C GLY A 210 5.80 10.15 2.04
N SER A 211 6.41 10.04 3.22
CA SER A 211 5.80 9.29 4.33
C SER A 211 5.00 10.23 5.23
N HIS A 212 3.79 9.80 5.60
CA HIS A 212 2.91 10.52 6.50
C HIS A 212 2.70 9.75 7.80
N ASN A 213 2.48 10.51 8.87
CA ASN A 213 2.42 10.00 10.22
C ASN A 213 0.97 9.98 10.72
N LEU A 214 0.26 8.85 10.53
CA LEU A 214 -1.12 8.73 11.00
C LEU A 214 -1.22 8.75 12.53
N TYR A 215 -0.15 8.39 13.24
CA TYR A 215 -0.11 8.45 14.69
C TYR A 215 -0.36 9.88 15.19
N TRP A 216 0.39 10.86 14.69
CA TRP A 216 0.20 12.28 15.05
C TRP A 216 -1.04 12.90 14.42
N GLU A 217 -1.39 12.57 13.18
CA GLU A 217 -2.56 13.15 12.51
C GLU A 217 -3.88 12.75 13.20
N LEU A 218 -4.06 11.47 13.51
CA LEU A 218 -5.25 10.98 14.23
C LEU A 218 -5.33 11.53 15.65
N SER A 219 -4.18 11.67 16.31
CA SER A 219 -4.08 12.25 17.64
C SER A 219 -4.50 13.71 17.67
N THR A 220 -4.08 14.48 16.67
CA THR A 220 -4.43 15.89 16.57
C THR A 220 -5.94 16.07 16.45
N GLY A 221 -6.60 15.26 15.62
CA GLY A 221 -8.06 15.27 15.49
C GLY A 221 -8.78 14.86 16.78
N SER A 222 -8.29 13.82 17.46
CA SER A 222 -8.84 13.37 18.74
C SER A 222 -8.69 14.42 19.85
N ARG A 223 -7.50 15.01 20.01
CA ARG A 223 -7.25 16.06 21.02
C ARG A 223 -8.12 17.29 20.78
N ALA A 224 -8.30 17.70 19.52
CA ALA A 224 -9.19 18.79 19.17
C ALA A 224 -10.65 18.47 19.55
N ARG A 225 -11.13 17.26 19.26
CA ARG A 225 -12.47 16.81 19.66
C ARG A 225 -12.65 16.81 21.17
N CYS A 226 -11.73 16.20 21.92
CA CYS A 226 -11.79 16.15 23.39
C CYS A 226 -11.81 17.55 24.01
N SER A 227 -11.06 18.50 23.44
CA SER A 227 -11.09 19.90 23.88
C SER A 227 -12.46 20.55 23.69
N VAL A 228 -13.19 20.22 22.63
CA VAL A 228 -14.55 20.75 22.38
C VAL A 228 -15.58 20.07 23.29
N GLU A 229 -15.42 18.77 23.52
CA GLU A 229 -16.31 17.95 24.36
C GLU A 229 -16.05 18.10 25.86
N ASN A 230 -15.00 18.83 26.24
CA ASN A 230 -14.53 18.98 27.62
C ASN A 230 -14.23 17.62 28.30
N THR A 231 -13.60 16.71 27.54
CA THR A 231 -13.18 15.38 28.00
C THR A 231 -11.66 15.26 28.00
N SER A 232 -11.12 14.32 28.79
CA SER A 232 -9.67 14.09 28.87
C SER A 232 -9.16 13.25 27.69
N PRO A 233 -8.23 13.77 26.85
CA PRO A 233 -7.70 13.05 25.69
C PRO A 233 -7.01 11.72 26.04
N SER A 234 -6.42 11.61 27.23
CA SER A 234 -5.70 10.40 27.67
C SER A 234 -6.59 9.14 27.72
N TYR A 235 -7.93 9.28 27.74
CA TYR A 235 -8.86 8.14 27.72
C TYR A 235 -9.40 7.82 26.32
N ASP A 236 -9.06 8.61 25.31
CA ASP A 236 -9.48 8.37 23.94
C ASP A 236 -8.57 7.36 23.25
N GLN A 237 -9.07 6.69 22.20
CA GLN A 237 -8.36 5.63 21.48
C GLN A 237 -8.53 5.82 19.97
N PRO A 238 -7.90 6.86 19.39
CA PRO A 238 -8.17 7.27 18.02
C PRO A 238 -7.78 6.23 16.97
N TYR A 239 -6.88 5.30 17.28
CA TYR A 239 -6.38 4.32 16.31
C TYR A 239 -7.27 3.09 16.16
N ARG A 240 -8.29 2.91 17.03
CA ARG A 240 -9.27 1.81 16.91
C ARG A 240 -10.04 1.82 15.59
N GLN A 241 -10.10 2.97 14.93
CA GLN A 241 -10.75 3.10 13.63
C GLN A 241 -9.96 2.47 12.47
N ILE A 242 -8.70 2.06 12.70
CA ILE A 242 -7.89 1.35 11.70
C ILE A 242 -8.08 -0.16 11.89
N PRO A 243 -8.72 -0.85 10.94
CA PRO A 243 -8.93 -2.28 11.03
C PRO A 243 -7.59 -3.02 10.95
N ASN A 244 -7.49 -4.16 11.64
CA ASN A 244 -6.31 -5.04 11.65
C ASN A 244 -5.01 -4.42 12.20
N LEU A 245 -5.06 -3.20 12.73
CA LEU A 245 -3.94 -2.57 13.42
C LEU A 245 -3.52 -3.41 14.63
N ASN A 246 -2.23 -3.42 14.96
CA ASN A 246 -1.73 -4.04 16.18
C ASN A 246 -2.53 -3.55 17.41
N PRO A 247 -3.09 -4.42 18.27
CA PRO A 247 -3.91 -3.98 19.40
C PRO A 247 -3.17 -3.19 20.44
N TYR A 248 -1.86 -3.41 20.57
CA TYR A 248 -1.05 -2.49 21.34
C TYR A 248 -1.28 -1.07 20.83
N LEU A 249 -1.15 -0.83 19.53
CA LEU A 249 -1.38 0.46 18.89
C LEU A 249 -2.83 0.93 18.94
N GLN A 250 -3.81 0.04 18.71
CA GLN A 250 -5.23 0.38 18.85
C GLN A 250 -5.60 0.88 20.24
N SER A 251 -4.80 0.49 21.23
CA SER A 251 -5.06 0.76 22.63
C SER A 251 -4.32 1.98 23.19
N LEU A 252 -3.42 2.56 22.39
CA LEU A 252 -2.68 3.75 22.75
C LEU A 252 -3.60 4.97 22.87
N PRO A 253 -3.31 5.89 23.83
CA PRO A 253 -3.91 7.20 23.84
C PRO A 253 -3.39 8.06 22.67
N PRO A 254 -3.99 9.24 22.43
CA PRO A 254 -3.44 10.21 21.49
C PRO A 254 -1.97 10.54 21.80
N ALA A 255 -1.19 10.76 20.76
CA ALA A 255 0.21 11.16 20.81
C ALA A 255 0.44 12.38 21.72
N GLY A 256 1.52 12.31 22.50
CA GLY A 256 1.86 13.28 23.54
C GLY A 256 1.02 13.20 24.82
N CYS A 257 0.09 12.24 24.95
CA CYS A 257 -0.54 11.92 26.24
C CYS A 257 0.30 10.89 27.01
N SER A 258 0.39 11.05 28.33
CA SER A 258 1.12 10.11 29.18
C SER A 258 0.39 8.76 29.27
N LEU A 259 1.13 7.67 29.10
CA LEU A 259 0.63 6.32 29.36
C LEU A 259 0.33 6.10 30.84
N ASP A 260 1.11 6.73 31.73
CA ASP A 260 1.03 6.58 33.18
C ASP A 260 -0.22 7.25 33.79
N GLU A 261 -0.77 8.26 33.11
CA GLU A 261 -2.01 8.92 33.53
C GLU A 261 -3.24 8.02 33.35
N THR A 262 -3.12 7.01 32.51
CA THR A 262 -4.21 6.10 32.21
C THR A 262 -4.10 4.86 33.09
N HIS A 263 -5.20 4.40 33.70
CA HIS A 263 -5.25 3.06 34.31
C HIS A 263 -5.15 1.92 33.26
N PHE A 264 -4.92 2.29 31.99
CA PHE A 264 -4.85 1.42 30.85
C PHE A 264 -3.38 1.15 30.53
N ASN A 265 -2.92 -0.09 30.78
CA ASN A 265 -1.57 -0.48 30.40
C ASN A 265 -1.60 -1.21 29.05
N PRO A 266 -1.28 -0.55 27.92
CA PRO A 266 -1.31 -1.17 26.60
C PRO A 266 -0.34 -2.36 26.51
N MET A 267 0.73 -2.40 27.32
CA MET A 267 1.67 -3.53 27.36
C MET A 267 1.01 -4.85 27.77
N LYS A 268 -0.09 -4.82 28.53
CA LYS A 268 -0.85 -6.03 28.89
C LYS A 268 -1.51 -6.70 27.68
N THR A 269 -1.73 -5.97 26.58
CA THR A 269 -2.31 -6.54 25.36
C THR A 269 -1.33 -7.46 24.61
N LEU A 270 -0.01 -7.23 24.75
CA LEU A 270 1.03 -8.05 24.13
C LEU A 270 1.22 -9.40 24.85
N GLN A 271 0.97 -9.45 26.16
CA GLN A 271 1.13 -10.68 26.96
C GLN A 271 0.06 -11.74 26.70
N ARG A 272 -1.03 -11.40 26.00
CA ARG A 272 -2.15 -12.32 25.77
C ARG A 272 -1.97 -13.27 24.58
N GLY A 273 -0.84 -13.21 23.87
CA GLY A 273 -0.61 -14.01 22.68
C GLY A 273 -1.52 -13.54 21.55
N TYR A 274 -0.90 -12.96 20.53
CA TYR A 274 -1.61 -12.73 19.29
C TYR A 274 -1.77 -14.09 18.58
N PRO A 275 -2.98 -14.48 18.14
CA PRO A 275 -3.12 -15.64 17.27
C PRO A 275 -2.43 -15.41 15.92
#